data_AF-A0A2M8AP00-F1
#
_entry.id   AF-A0A2M8AP00-F1
#
_cell.length_a   1.000
_cell.length_b   1.000
_cell.length_c   1.000
_cell.angle_alpha   90.00
_cell.angle_beta   90.00
_cell.angle_gamma   90.00
#
_symmetry.space_group_name_H-M   'P 1'
#
loop_
_entity.id
_entity.type
_entity.pdbx_description
1 polymer ?
#
loop_
_entity_poly.entity_id
_entity_poly.type
_entity_poly.pdbx_seq_one_letter_code
_entity_poly.pdbx_strand_id
1 'polypeptide(L)'
;MVLNNIEKLLEKYENGETTLKEEQQLKNYFLQDTVAPHLEMYKPMFTYFSVNQQEQFTKTLPLTKKVFNFKWLAFAAVAVLMIGFYFKSPIISAYEDYAYGTYDDPQEAYNEVVKSLAMISIQFNKGTSTVGYLNEMNKGTETIGYLNEIENTKNIIFKPNNQ
;
A
#
# COMPACT_ATOMS: atom_id res chain seq x y z
N MET A 1 40.78 -30.93 33.77
CA MET A 1 39.39 -31.20 33.34
C MET A 1 38.47 -29.97 33.41
N VAL A 2 38.64 -29.03 34.37
CA VAL A 2 37.82 -27.80 34.43
C VAL A 2 38.19 -26.75 33.37
N LEU A 3 39.47 -26.66 32.98
CA LEU A 3 39.96 -25.67 32.02
C LEU A 3 39.37 -25.84 30.61
N ASN A 4 39.36 -27.08 30.08
CA ASN A 4 38.80 -27.38 28.75
C ASN A 4 37.32 -27.01 28.62
N ASN A 5 36.59 -26.98 29.74
CA ASN A 5 35.18 -26.59 29.73
C ASN A 5 35.02 -25.07 29.59
N ILE A 6 35.91 -24.27 30.17
CA ILE A 6 35.88 -22.80 30.03
C ILE A 6 36.29 -22.36 28.63
N GLU A 7 37.31 -23.00 28.04
CA GLU A 7 37.75 -22.70 26.66
C GLU A 7 36.63 -22.98 25.66
N LYS A 8 35.97 -24.15 25.78
CA LYS A 8 34.82 -24.49 24.95
C LYS A 8 33.64 -23.54 25.15
N LEU A 9 33.44 -23.07 26.39
CA LEU A 9 32.39 -22.12 26.71
C LEU A 9 32.68 -20.73 26.14
N LEU A 10 33.96 -20.36 26.07
CA LEU A 10 34.43 -19.12 25.50
C LEU A 10 34.30 -19.12 23.97
N GLU A 11 34.66 -20.23 23.31
CA GLU A 11 34.41 -20.42 21.87
C GLU A 11 32.90 -20.28 21.55
N LYS A 12 32.05 -20.90 22.37
CA LYS A 12 30.59 -20.76 22.26
C LYS A 12 30.11 -19.32 22.46
N TYR A 13 30.75 -18.58 23.36
CA TYR A 13 30.44 -17.17 23.64
C TYR A 13 30.84 -16.27 22.47
N GLU A 14 32.03 -16.48 21.90
CA GLU A 14 32.50 -15.78 20.70
C GLU A 14 31.58 -16.05 19.49
N ASN A 15 31.03 -17.27 19.40
CA ASN A 15 30.04 -17.64 18.38
C ASN A 15 28.61 -17.15 18.70
N GLY A 16 28.36 -16.55 19.87
CA GLY A 16 27.04 -16.06 20.27
C GLY A 16 26.02 -17.15 20.58
N GLU A 17 26.47 -18.36 20.92
CA GLU A 17 25.62 -19.53 21.17
C GLU A 17 25.40 -19.81 22.68
N THR A 18 25.91 -18.95 23.56
CA THR A 18 25.80 -19.11 25.01
C THR A 18 24.39 -18.82 25.53
N THR A 19 24.04 -19.53 26.60
CA THR A 19 22.86 -19.24 27.42
C THR A 19 23.23 -18.35 28.60
N LEU A 20 22.25 -17.66 29.19
CA LEU A 20 22.47 -16.80 30.37
C LEU A 20 23.17 -17.52 31.55
N LYS A 21 22.91 -18.82 31.73
CA LYS A 21 23.57 -19.62 32.77
C LYS A 21 25.05 -19.86 32.47
N GLU A 22 25.38 -20.10 31.21
CA GLU A 22 26.76 -20.29 30.73
C GLU A 22 27.55 -18.98 30.80
N GLU A 23 26.95 -17.85 30.44
CA GLU A 23 27.57 -16.53 30.59
C GLU A 23 27.82 -16.17 32.06
N GLN A 24 26.91 -16.55 32.96
CA GLN A 24 27.13 -16.39 34.40
C GLN A 24 28.32 -17.24 34.89
N GLN A 25 28.53 -18.43 34.32
CA GLN A 25 29.70 -19.25 34.62
C GLN A 25 31.00 -18.60 34.12
N LEU A 26 31.03 -18.07 32.89
CA LEU A 26 32.17 -17.31 32.37
C LEU A 26 32.46 -16.11 33.25
N LYS A 27 31.44 -15.32 33.61
CA LYS A 27 31.57 -14.17 34.48
C LYS A 27 32.17 -14.55 35.83
N ASN A 28 31.68 -15.62 36.47
CA ASN A 28 32.19 -16.08 37.75
C ASN A 28 33.64 -16.60 37.67
N TYR A 29 34.03 -17.19 36.53
CA TYR A 29 35.40 -17.63 36.31
C TYR A 29 36.37 -16.44 36.20
N PHE A 30 36.04 -15.44 35.37
CA PHE A 30 36.90 -14.26 35.15
C PHE A 30 36.88 -13.24 36.31
N LEU A 31 35.93 -13.35 37.24
CA LEU A 31 35.92 -12.60 38.50
C LEU A 31 36.96 -13.11 39.52
N GLN A 32 37.55 -14.29 39.30
CA GLN A 32 38.57 -14.82 40.21
C GLN A 32 39.89 -14.06 40.06
N ASP A 33 40.66 -13.97 41.16
CA ASP A 33 41.97 -13.31 41.14
C ASP A 33 42.96 -14.03 40.21
N THR A 34 42.91 -15.37 40.20
CA THR A 34 43.82 -16.24 39.45
C THR A 34 43.12 -16.86 38.24
N VAL A 35 43.41 -16.35 37.04
CA VAL A 35 42.91 -16.88 35.75
C VAL A 35 44.08 -17.53 35.00
N ALA A 36 43.82 -18.50 34.13
CA ALA A 36 44.86 -19.12 33.32
C ALA A 36 45.56 -18.06 32.43
N PRO A 37 46.90 -18.09 32.29
CA PRO A 37 47.65 -17.02 31.62
C PRO A 37 47.20 -16.71 30.19
N HIS A 38 46.79 -17.73 29.43
CA HIS A 38 46.31 -17.56 28.05
C HIS A 38 44.89 -17.01 27.95
N LEU A 39 44.10 -17.04 29.03
CA LEU A 39 42.74 -16.51 29.09
C LEU A 39 42.69 -15.12 29.72
N GLU A 40 43.80 -14.62 30.25
CA GLU A 40 43.88 -13.34 30.95
C GLU A 40 43.44 -12.16 30.06
N MET A 41 43.65 -12.26 28.74
CA MET A 41 43.18 -11.27 27.75
C MET A 41 41.67 -11.03 27.77
N TYR A 42 40.88 -12.02 28.20
CA TYR A 42 39.42 -11.94 28.25
C TYR A 42 38.90 -11.34 29.57
N LYS A 43 39.75 -11.26 30.60
CA LYS A 43 39.36 -10.79 31.94
C LYS A 43 38.69 -9.40 31.95
N PRO A 44 39.17 -8.38 31.20
CA PRO A 44 38.52 -7.07 31.16
C PRO A 44 37.07 -7.12 30.68
N MET A 45 36.75 -8.02 29.74
CA MET A 45 35.40 -8.13 29.15
C MET A 45 34.34 -8.50 30.18
N PHE A 46 34.68 -9.37 31.14
CA PHE A 46 33.76 -9.85 32.16
C PHE A 46 33.83 -9.07 33.49
N THR A 47 34.90 -8.30 33.72
CA THR A 47 35.12 -7.56 34.96
C THR A 47 34.77 -6.07 34.88
N TYR A 48 34.73 -5.48 33.67
CA TYR A 48 34.47 -4.05 33.46
C TYR A 48 33.19 -3.55 34.15
N PHE A 49 32.10 -4.30 34.04
CA PHE A 49 30.81 -3.90 34.62
C PHE A 49 30.72 -4.10 36.13
N SER A 50 31.63 -4.84 36.76
CA SER A 50 31.64 -5.05 38.22
C SER A 50 32.09 -3.80 38.97
N VAL A 51 32.96 -2.99 38.35
CA VAL A 51 33.44 -1.72 38.93
C VAL A 51 32.36 -0.64 38.88
N ASN A 52 31.61 -0.58 37.77
CA ASN A 52 30.62 0.48 37.53
C ASN A 52 29.21 0.15 38.07
N GLN A 53 28.93 -1.09 38.52
CA GLN A 53 27.63 -1.46 39.09
C GLN A 53 27.28 -0.69 40.38
N GLN A 54 28.27 -0.05 41.01
CA GLN A 54 28.08 0.79 42.20
C GLN A 54 27.56 2.20 41.88
N GLU A 55 27.57 2.63 40.61
CA GLU A 55 27.00 3.92 40.21
C GLU A 55 25.47 3.82 40.18
N GLN A 56 24.85 3.97 41.34
CA GLN A 56 23.40 4.15 41.43
C GLN A 56 23.06 5.60 41.11
N PHE A 57 22.08 5.79 40.22
CA PHE A 57 21.52 7.12 39.95
C PHE A 57 20.73 7.61 41.18
N THR A 58 21.41 8.31 42.08
CA THR A 58 20.85 8.82 43.35
C THR A 58 20.10 10.14 43.21
N LYS A 59 20.02 10.68 41.98
CA LYS A 59 19.37 11.98 41.74
C LYS A 59 17.85 11.79 41.74
N THR A 60 17.17 12.51 42.62
CA THR A 60 15.70 12.57 42.63
C THR A 60 15.23 13.17 41.30
N LEU A 61 14.56 12.36 40.47
CA LEU A 61 13.93 12.84 39.24
C LEU A 61 12.74 13.73 39.62
N PRO A 62 12.66 14.99 39.15
CA PRO A 62 11.46 15.81 39.30
C PRO A 62 10.37 15.29 38.35
N LEU A 63 9.77 14.16 38.69
CA LEU A 63 8.67 13.56 37.94
C LEU A 63 7.40 14.39 38.20
N THR A 64 7.18 15.41 37.37
CA THR A 64 5.91 16.13 37.37
C THR A 64 4.87 15.25 36.70
N LYS A 65 4.06 14.54 37.49
CA LYS A 65 2.94 13.75 36.95
C LYS A 65 1.86 14.73 36.49
N LYS A 66 1.71 14.91 35.18
CA LYS A 66 0.64 15.72 34.59
C LYS A 66 -0.71 15.04 34.87
N VAL A 67 -1.43 15.56 35.85
CA VAL A 67 -2.80 15.13 36.13
C VAL A 67 -3.73 15.78 35.11
N PHE A 68 -4.37 14.95 34.29
CA PHE A 68 -5.38 15.43 33.35
C PHE A 68 -6.73 15.49 34.08
N ASN A 69 -7.38 16.65 34.05
CA ASN A 69 -8.70 16.84 34.67
C ASN A 69 -9.80 16.29 33.76
N PHE A 70 -10.01 14.97 33.82
CA PHE A 70 -11.07 14.26 33.06
C PHE A 70 -12.50 14.76 33.38
N LYS A 71 -12.68 15.50 34.48
CA LYS A 71 -13.97 16.14 34.84
C LYS A 71 -14.49 17.08 33.74
N TRP A 72 -13.59 17.80 33.06
CA TRP A 72 -13.97 18.71 31.97
C TRP A 72 -14.19 17.97 30.63
N LEU A 73 -13.65 16.76 30.49
CA LEU A 73 -13.80 15.95 29.28
C LEU A 73 -15.24 15.44 29.13
N ALA A 74 -15.89 15.06 30.24
CA ALA A 74 -17.29 14.64 30.24
C ALA A 74 -18.23 15.79 29.80
N PHE A 75 -17.97 17.01 30.30
CA PHE A 75 -18.74 18.19 29.91
C PHE A 75 -18.54 18.54 28.43
N ALA A 76 -17.29 18.48 27.94
CA ALA A 76 -16.97 18.71 26.53
C ALA A 76 -17.68 17.70 25.61
N ALA A 77 -17.72 16.41 25.98
CA ALA A 77 -18.41 15.38 25.20
C ALA A 77 -19.92 15.67 25.07
N VAL A 78 -20.58 16.06 26.15
CA VAL A 78 -22.01 16.42 26.13
C VAL A 78 -22.24 17.68 25.29
N ALA A 79 -21.37 18.70 25.42
CA ALA A 79 -21.47 19.92 24.63
C ALA A 79 -21.34 19.63 23.12
N VAL A 80 -20.39 18.79 22.71
CA VAL A 80 -20.20 18.39 21.31
C VAL A 80 -21.41 17.64 20.77
N LEU A 81 -21.99 16.71 21.55
CA LEU A 81 -23.21 15.99 21.14
C LEU A 81 -24.41 16.94 20.99
N MET A 82 -24.57 17.90 21.90
CA MET A 82 -25.64 18.91 21.83
C MET A 82 -25.47 19.84 20.62
N ILE A 83 -24.26 20.31 20.35
CA ILE A 83 -23.94 21.09 19.15
C ILE A 83 -24.22 20.26 17.89
N GLY A 84 -23.75 19.02 17.84
CA GLY A 84 -24.00 18.11 16.72
C GLY A 84 -25.48 17.87 16.48
N PHE A 85 -26.29 17.69 17.52
CA PHE A 85 -27.74 17.51 17.39
C PHE A 85 -28.45 18.81 16.97
N TYR A 86 -28.07 19.95 17.53
CA TYR A 86 -28.65 21.25 17.20
C TYR A 86 -28.39 21.66 15.74
N PHE A 87 -27.17 21.43 15.25
CA PHE A 87 -26.80 21.71 13.86
C PHE A 87 -27.11 20.56 12.89
N LYS A 88 -27.63 19.41 13.35
CA LYS A 88 -27.98 18.28 12.48
C LYS A 88 -29.01 18.66 11.42
N SER A 89 -30.08 19.34 11.81
CA SER A 89 -31.19 19.69 10.90
C SER A 89 -30.74 20.59 9.74
N PRO A 90 -30.07 21.75 9.96
CA PRO A 90 -29.63 22.62 8.87
C PRO A 90 -28.56 21.98 7.97
N ILE A 91 -27.73 21.08 8.51
CA ILE A 91 -26.72 20.36 7.72
C ILE A 91 -27.36 19.32 6.80
N ILE A 92 -28.34 18.55 7.29
CA ILE A 92 -29.04 17.54 6.48
C ILE A 92 -29.88 18.20 5.38
N SER A 93 -30.60 19.29 5.70
CA SER A 93 -31.40 20.01 4.70
C SER A 93 -30.54 20.61 3.59
N ALA A 94 -29.35 21.13 3.92
CA ALA A 94 -28.41 21.60 2.92
C ALA A 94 -27.89 20.45 2.05
N TYR A 95 -27.67 19.25 2.61
CA TYR A 95 -27.23 18.10 1.84
C TYR A 95 -28.31 17.60 0.86
N GLU A 96 -29.57 17.54 1.27
CA GLU A 96 -30.67 17.12 0.38
C GLU A 96 -30.87 18.07 -0.81
N ASP A 97 -30.72 19.39 -0.60
CA ASP A 97 -30.83 20.42 -1.64
C ASP A 97 -29.79 20.27 -2.77
N TYR A 98 -28.57 19.79 -2.45
CA TYR A 98 -27.51 19.56 -3.44
C TYR A 98 -27.37 18.10 -3.87
N ALA A 99 -28.13 17.16 -3.29
CA ALA A 99 -27.93 15.72 -3.51
C ALA A 99 -28.27 15.29 -4.95
N TYR A 100 -29.25 15.94 -5.58
CA TYR A 100 -29.81 15.52 -6.87
C TYR A 100 -29.33 16.40 -8.06
N GLY A 101 -28.47 17.39 -7.79
CA GLY A 101 -27.87 18.24 -8.82
C GLY A 101 -28.88 19.19 -9.45
N THR A 102 -29.06 19.11 -10.78
CA THR A 102 -29.94 20.01 -11.55
C THR A 102 -31.43 19.71 -11.39
N TYR A 103 -31.79 18.56 -10.81
CA TYR A 103 -33.18 18.11 -10.65
C TYR A 103 -33.49 17.92 -9.17
N ASP A 104 -34.70 18.26 -8.75
CA ASP A 104 -35.10 18.18 -7.34
C ASP A 104 -35.59 16.76 -6.93
N ASP A 105 -36.04 15.96 -7.91
CA ASP A 105 -36.52 14.58 -7.70
C ASP A 105 -35.56 13.55 -8.33
N PRO A 106 -35.02 12.58 -7.56
CA PRO A 106 -34.20 11.51 -8.10
C PRO A 106 -34.86 10.69 -9.22
N GLN A 107 -36.19 10.54 -9.20
CA GLN A 107 -36.92 9.84 -10.25
C GLN A 107 -36.86 10.60 -11.59
N GLU A 108 -36.96 11.93 -11.54
CA GLU A 108 -36.90 12.81 -12.72
C GLU A 108 -35.50 12.82 -13.34
N ALA A 109 -34.45 12.95 -12.52
CA ALA A 109 -33.06 12.87 -12.96
C ALA A 109 -32.77 11.56 -13.69
N TYR A 110 -33.24 10.43 -13.15
CA TYR A 110 -33.10 9.12 -13.78
C TYR A 110 -33.82 9.05 -15.13
N ASN A 111 -35.06 9.54 -15.19
CA ASN A 111 -35.86 9.50 -16.41
C ASN A 111 -35.21 10.32 -17.55
N GLU A 112 -34.65 11.49 -17.26
CA GLU A 112 -34.01 12.31 -18.29
C GLU A 112 -32.70 11.69 -18.79
N VAL A 113 -31.94 11.02 -17.92
CA VAL A 113 -30.76 10.24 -18.32
C VAL A 113 -31.16 9.08 -19.23
N VAL A 114 -32.19 8.30 -18.87
CA VAL A 114 -32.69 7.19 -19.68
C VAL A 114 -33.14 7.67 -21.06
N LYS A 115 -33.89 8.78 -21.11
CA LYS A 115 -34.34 9.40 -22.35
C LYS A 115 -33.17 9.87 -23.22
N SER A 116 -32.16 10.49 -22.63
CA SER A 116 -30.96 10.94 -23.33
C SER A 116 -30.17 9.76 -23.92
N LEU A 117 -30.00 8.69 -23.14
CA LEU A 117 -29.37 7.46 -23.59
C LEU A 117 -30.17 6.78 -24.72
N ALA A 118 -31.50 6.79 -24.63
CA ALA A 118 -32.37 6.28 -25.68
C ALA A 118 -32.23 7.08 -26.99
N MET A 119 -32.17 8.42 -26.91
CA MET A 119 -31.93 9.27 -28.09
C MET A 119 -30.56 8.99 -28.72
N ILE A 120 -29.51 8.86 -27.90
CA ILE A 120 -28.17 8.47 -28.37
C ILE A 120 -28.24 7.12 -29.08
N SER A 121 -28.91 6.12 -28.49
CA SER A 121 -29.06 4.79 -29.09
C SER A 121 -29.78 4.85 -30.44
N ILE A 122 -30.86 5.62 -30.54
CA ILE A 122 -31.61 5.82 -31.79
C ILE A 122 -30.70 6.45 -32.86
N GLN A 123 -29.95 7.50 -32.50
CA GLN A 123 -29.08 8.18 -33.44
C GLN A 123 -27.89 7.31 -33.88
N PHE A 124 -27.33 6.53 -32.95
CA PHE A 124 -26.29 5.56 -33.24
C PHE A 124 -26.79 4.50 -34.22
N ASN A 125 -27.95 3.88 -33.96
CA ASN A 125 -28.54 2.87 -34.84
C ASN A 125 -28.83 3.42 -36.25
N LYS A 126 -29.31 4.67 -36.35
CA LYS A 126 -29.48 5.37 -37.65
C LYS A 126 -28.15 5.59 -38.37
N GLY A 127 -27.09 5.97 -37.64
CA GLY A 127 -25.76 6.11 -38.20
C GLY A 127 -25.22 4.78 -38.74
N THR A 128 -25.35 3.70 -37.95
CA THR A 128 -24.94 2.35 -38.34
C THR A 128 -25.72 1.84 -39.56
N SER A 129 -27.03 2.09 -39.67
CA SER A 129 -27.80 1.70 -40.85
C SER A 129 -27.40 2.48 -42.11
N THR A 130 -27.03 3.76 -41.96
CA THR A 130 -26.62 4.61 -43.09
C THR A 130 -25.29 4.16 -43.69
N VAL A 131 -24.37 3.59 -42.89
CA VAL A 131 -23.09 3.06 -43.39
C VAL A 131 -23.17 1.63 -43.95
N GLY A 132 -24.37 1.02 -43.98
CA GLY A 132 -24.58 -0.33 -44.49
C GLY A 132 -24.17 -0.51 -45.97
N TYR A 133 -24.22 0.54 -46.79
CA TYR A 133 -23.78 0.50 -48.19
C TYR A 133 -22.28 0.23 -48.33
N LEU A 134 -21.45 0.54 -47.31
CA LEU A 134 -20.02 0.24 -47.33
C LEU A 134 -19.76 -1.26 -47.44
N ASN A 135 -20.67 -2.09 -46.91
CA ASN A 135 -20.59 -3.55 -47.04
C ASN A 135 -20.79 -4.00 -48.50
N GLU A 136 -21.71 -3.36 -49.24
CA GLU A 136 -21.90 -3.65 -50.67
C GLU A 136 -20.78 -3.05 -51.54
N MET A 137 -20.25 -1.89 -51.16
CA MET A 137 -19.10 -1.28 -51.83
C MET A 137 -17.84 -2.16 -51.74
N ASN A 138 -17.63 -2.85 -50.61
CA ASN A 138 -16.55 -3.82 -50.47
C ASN A 138 -16.68 -4.98 -51.47
N LYS A 139 -17.88 -5.56 -51.64
CA LYS A 139 -18.10 -6.63 -52.64
C LYS A 139 -17.88 -6.14 -54.08
N GLY A 140 -18.28 -4.91 -54.37
CA GLY A 140 -18.01 -4.27 -55.67
C GLY A 140 -16.50 -4.10 -55.92
N THR A 141 -15.75 -3.71 -54.88
CA THR A 141 -14.28 -3.57 -54.94
C THR A 141 -13.59 -4.92 -55.17
N GLU A 142 -14.07 -6.00 -54.54
CA GLU A 142 -13.60 -7.38 -54.84
C GLU A 142 -13.83 -7.75 -56.31
N THR A 143 -15.00 -7.40 -56.85
CA THR A 143 -15.34 -7.68 -58.26
C THR A 143 -14.43 -6.92 -59.24
N ILE A 144 -14.10 -5.66 -58.93
CA ILE A 144 -13.11 -4.88 -59.70
C ILE A 144 -11.72 -5.54 -59.65
N GLY A 145 -11.37 -6.20 -58.55
CA GLY A 145 -10.16 -7.03 -58.45
C GLY A 145 -10.08 -8.09 -59.55
N TYR A 146 -11.17 -8.82 -59.81
CA TYR A 146 -11.21 -9.82 -60.89
C TYR A 146 -11.07 -9.19 -62.29
N LEU A 147 -11.58 -7.97 -62.50
CA LEU A 147 -11.40 -7.27 -63.78
C LEU A 147 -9.92 -6.94 -64.05
N ASN A 148 -9.17 -6.57 -63.00
CA ASN A 148 -7.75 -6.32 -63.10
C ASN A 148 -6.95 -7.60 -63.43
N GLU A 149 -7.37 -8.76 -62.89
CA GLU A 149 -6.78 -10.06 -63.26
C GLU A 149 -7.06 -10.41 -64.74
N ILE A 150 -8.26 -10.13 -65.23
CA ILE A 150 -8.63 -10.34 -66.64
C ILE A 150 -7.81 -9.43 -67.55
N GLU A 151 -7.62 -8.15 -67.19
CA GLU A 151 -6.78 -7.21 -67.96
C GLU A 151 -5.33 -7.69 -68.03
N ASN A 152 -4.76 -8.12 -66.89
CA ASN A 152 -3.41 -8.70 -66.86
C ASN A 152 -3.30 -9.95 -67.74
N THR A 153 -4.30 -10.84 -67.67
CA THR A 153 -4.35 -12.05 -68.50
C THR A 153 -4.46 -11.71 -69.99
N LYS A 154 -5.28 -10.71 -70.33
CA LYS A 154 -5.40 -10.20 -71.70
C LYS A 154 -4.07 -9.65 -72.20
N ASN A 155 -3.33 -8.88 -71.40
CA ASN A 155 -2.04 -8.32 -71.78
C ASN A 155 -0.94 -9.40 -71.97
N ILE A 156 -1.06 -10.52 -71.26
CA ILE A 156 -0.19 -11.69 -71.46
C ILE A 156 -0.50 -12.37 -72.82
N ILE A 157 -1.77 -12.54 -73.16
CA ILE A 157 -2.21 -13.26 -74.37
C ILE A 157 -2.12 -12.38 -75.62
N PHE A 158 -2.55 -11.13 -75.51
CA PHE A 158 -2.57 -10.13 -76.56
C PHE A 158 -1.58 -9.02 -76.18
N LYS A 159 -0.29 -9.27 -76.42
CA LYS A 159 0.72 -8.21 -76.26
C LYS A 159 0.37 -7.06 -77.21
N PRO A 160 0.15 -5.83 -76.73
CA PRO A 160 0.02 -4.70 -77.63
C PRO A 160 1.35 -4.49 -78.35
N ASN A 161 1.35 -4.62 -79.67
CA ASN A 161 2.46 -4.18 -80.51
C ASN A 161 2.46 -2.65 -80.48
N ASN A 162 3.19 -2.06 -79.54
CA ASN A 162 3.50 -0.64 -79.58
C ASN A 162 4.59 -0.44 -80.65
N GLN A 163 4.18 0.12 -81.80
CA GLN A 163 5.06 0.90 -82.67
C GLN A 163 4.98 2.37 -82.26
#